data_AF-A0A7X3RMU3-F1
#
_entry.id   AF-A0A7X3RMU3-F1
#
_cell.length_a   1.000
_cell.length_b   1.000
_cell.length_c   1.000
_cell.angle_alpha   90.00
_cell.angle_beta   90.00
_cell.angle_gamma   90.00
#
_symmetry.space_group_name_H-M   'P 1'
#
loop_
_entity.id
_entity.type
_entity.pdbx_description
1 polymer ?
#
loop_
_entity_poly.entity_id
_entity_poly.type
_entity_poly.pdbx_seq_one_letter_code
_entity_poly.pdbx_strand_id
1 'polypeptide(L)'
;MAEQSAKQISRLAGRRFEATLPEDWIYRSQEDQEDVGIDGEIELEADDGTGSGFIFKVQIKGVAEAALIDEGRVLPFSLKLERLKYYMNNLEVPVILIVVDLATDSIYWLSLQDNSALRESLTMATAKGQDSLTVHVPVNQLYEGNWSDMLSAVGQAMNWLRLHAVQRMTAGVQETINATPLESIEDLLKKHSQVVSLLRSQKFDNLFRTGNYEELWSEALAVLRSDSEEVGARFSAGLHLERVLQVNFRPESEAFIERAIPLYEELRKLARPRDVDRHFKMMSVVLYRALQLQLALGQHFHARISDQLAASDPLASLVSLSVRFQADNTVAKLIYKTNILAHRLLRSGLVQLLAEFIKRVTPSLIMHLREQEAQGNAEYASALSEWIEYLVGVLEKWARHTGEDADLAASAVRVAALGTASTIEDAIARAKEIASKIVDQEFAKQVFATIQKFRDAADSSEDMTPDPEEELEFFRERAVSMGFQVDNPQDDLSRVIAIGLRDFNPERVMRDCRHLMVLPSQSLGIPAKMVGLQFAGMKTIRCMLHGYATSGWSLDEIYGGSEPPSGFKGQHCDSCPDREARDQSWCWTSSWYRDEMKRLEPELADIKSLL
;
A
#
# COMPACT_ATOMS: atom_id res chain seq x y z
N MET A 1 -67.77 53.36 -35.20
CA MET A 1 -66.36 53.19 -34.80
C MET A 1 -65.80 52.04 -35.61
N ALA A 2 -64.72 52.25 -36.35
CA ALA A 2 -64.14 51.22 -37.21
C ALA A 2 -63.49 50.13 -36.34
N GLU A 3 -63.80 48.87 -36.63
CA GLU A 3 -63.24 47.68 -35.99
C GLU A 3 -61.72 47.67 -36.24
N GLN A 4 -60.92 47.89 -35.19
CA GLN A 4 -59.46 47.86 -35.31
C GLN A 4 -59.00 46.42 -35.58
N SER A 5 -58.19 46.21 -36.61
CA SER A 5 -57.63 44.88 -36.90
C SER A 5 -56.66 44.44 -35.80
N ALA A 6 -56.56 43.14 -35.52
CA ALA A 6 -55.67 42.58 -34.51
C ALA A 6 -54.18 43.03 -34.67
N LYS A 7 -53.74 43.27 -35.90
CA LYS A 7 -52.40 43.77 -36.21
C LYS A 7 -52.20 45.25 -35.80
N GLN A 8 -53.25 46.07 -35.88
CA GLN A 8 -53.21 47.46 -35.42
C GLN A 8 -53.17 47.53 -33.89
N ILE A 9 -53.92 46.66 -33.21
CA ILE A 9 -53.91 46.54 -31.74
C ILE A 9 -52.51 46.20 -31.22
N SER A 10 -51.85 45.20 -31.82
CA SER A 10 -50.49 44.79 -31.42
C SER A 10 -49.47 45.91 -31.58
N ARG A 11 -49.48 46.62 -32.72
CA ARG A 11 -48.57 47.74 -32.98
C ARG A 11 -48.81 48.93 -32.04
N LEU A 12 -50.07 49.20 -31.70
CA LEU A 12 -50.41 50.28 -30.79
C LEU A 12 -49.95 49.96 -29.36
N ALA A 13 -50.08 48.70 -28.94
CA ALA A 13 -49.56 48.21 -27.66
C ALA A 13 -48.04 48.34 -27.57
N GLY A 14 -47.30 47.95 -28.61
CA GLY A 14 -45.84 48.11 -28.67
C GLY A 14 -45.39 49.56 -28.47
N ARG A 15 -46.01 50.50 -29.19
CA ARG A 15 -45.71 51.94 -29.06
C ARG A 15 -46.03 52.50 -27.67
N ARG A 16 -47.15 52.08 -27.07
CA ARG A 16 -47.55 52.52 -25.72
C ARG A 16 -46.57 52.01 -24.68
N PHE A 17 -46.17 50.74 -24.77
CA PHE A 17 -45.16 50.17 -23.89
C PHE A 17 -43.81 50.88 -24.03
N GLU A 18 -43.31 51.06 -25.25
CA GLU A 18 -42.03 51.74 -25.52
C GLU A 18 -42.00 53.17 -24.95
N ALA A 19 -43.12 53.90 -25.04
CA ALA A 19 -43.23 55.26 -24.48
C ALA A 19 -43.19 55.32 -22.93
N THR A 20 -43.33 54.18 -22.25
CA THR A 20 -43.24 54.09 -20.78
C THR A 20 -41.89 53.63 -20.26
N LEU A 21 -40.95 53.30 -21.15
CA LEU A 21 -39.61 52.88 -20.76
C LEU A 21 -38.78 54.06 -20.28
N PRO A 22 -37.94 53.89 -19.24
CA PRO A 22 -36.98 54.91 -18.81
C PRO A 22 -35.96 55.29 -19.91
N GLU A 23 -35.39 56.48 -19.84
CA GLU A 23 -34.41 56.96 -20.83
C GLU A 23 -33.11 56.15 -20.83
N ASP A 24 -32.74 55.57 -19.69
CA ASP A 24 -31.57 54.70 -19.48
C ASP A 24 -31.80 53.25 -19.92
N TRP A 25 -32.91 52.96 -20.61
CA TRP A 25 -33.25 51.63 -21.12
C TRP A 25 -33.23 51.62 -22.64
N ILE A 26 -32.29 50.87 -23.21
CA ILE A 26 -32.12 50.72 -24.65
C ILE A 26 -33.11 49.67 -25.15
N TYR A 27 -34.21 50.12 -25.76
CA TYR A 27 -35.17 49.25 -26.43
C TYR A 27 -34.80 48.98 -27.89
N ARG A 28 -34.80 47.70 -28.28
CA ARG A 28 -34.60 47.23 -29.66
C ARG A 28 -35.81 46.44 -30.09
N SER A 29 -36.58 46.97 -31.05
CA SER A 29 -37.71 46.26 -31.64
C SER A 29 -37.24 45.04 -32.45
N GLN A 30 -37.90 43.89 -32.23
CA GLN A 30 -37.68 42.66 -33.01
C GLN A 30 -38.88 42.32 -33.93
N GLU A 31 -39.89 43.22 -34.03
CA GLU A 31 -41.13 42.98 -34.79
C GLU A 31 -40.91 42.67 -36.30
N ASP A 32 -39.80 43.15 -36.88
CA ASP A 32 -39.48 43.03 -38.30
C ASP A 32 -38.42 41.93 -38.61
N GLN A 33 -38.00 41.15 -37.61
CA GLN A 33 -36.85 40.23 -37.72
C GLN A 33 -37.22 38.73 -37.89
N GLU A 34 -38.32 38.36 -38.55
CA GLU A 34 -38.78 36.95 -38.71
C GLU A 34 -38.71 36.08 -37.42
N ASP A 35 -38.68 36.73 -36.25
CA ASP A 35 -38.32 36.08 -35.00
C ASP A 35 -39.51 35.31 -34.43
N VAL A 36 -39.21 34.21 -33.73
CA VAL A 36 -40.16 33.19 -33.24
C VAL A 36 -40.97 33.70 -32.04
N GLY A 37 -41.71 34.79 -32.24
CA GLY A 37 -42.58 35.41 -31.26
C GLY A 37 -41.83 36.04 -30.09
N ILE A 38 -40.89 36.95 -30.33
CA ILE A 38 -40.43 37.94 -29.35
C ILE A 38 -40.61 39.29 -30.02
N ASP A 39 -41.14 40.29 -29.30
CA ASP A 39 -41.46 41.59 -29.92
C ASP A 39 -40.36 42.64 -29.66
N GLY A 40 -39.60 42.49 -28.59
CA GLY A 40 -38.51 43.43 -28.28
C GLY A 40 -37.45 42.89 -27.33
N GLU A 41 -36.30 43.55 -27.35
CA GLU A 41 -35.17 43.33 -26.45
C GLU A 41 -34.87 44.63 -25.71
N ILE A 42 -34.61 44.54 -24.41
CA ILE A 42 -34.27 45.68 -23.55
C ILE A 42 -32.89 45.41 -22.96
N GLU A 43 -32.02 46.42 -23.06
CA GLU A 43 -30.72 46.46 -22.39
C GLU A 43 -30.66 47.68 -21.47
N LEU A 44 -30.20 47.50 -20.23
CA LEU A 44 -29.99 48.63 -19.31
C LEU A 44 -28.67 49.34 -19.64
N GLU A 45 -28.66 50.67 -19.58
CA GLU A 45 -27.45 51.47 -19.72
C GLU A 45 -26.62 51.45 -18.42
N ALA A 46 -25.30 51.43 -18.55
CA ALA A 46 -24.36 51.58 -17.44
C ALA A 46 -24.13 53.06 -17.12
N ASP A 47 -23.59 53.36 -15.93
CA ASP A 47 -23.35 54.73 -15.46
C ASP A 47 -22.47 55.60 -16.40
N ASP A 48 -21.72 54.96 -17.31
CA ASP A 48 -20.84 55.60 -18.30
C ASP A 48 -21.49 55.85 -19.68
N GLY A 49 -22.78 55.53 -19.81
CA GLY A 49 -23.55 55.68 -21.03
C GLY A 49 -23.39 54.55 -22.05
N THR A 50 -22.74 53.45 -21.65
CA THR A 50 -22.57 52.26 -22.50
C THR A 50 -23.56 51.15 -22.11
N GLY A 51 -23.82 50.19 -23.00
CA GLY A 51 -24.69 49.06 -22.67
C GLY A 51 -24.12 48.23 -21.52
N SER A 52 -24.91 48.01 -20.46
CA SER A 52 -24.46 47.26 -19.28
C SER A 52 -24.28 45.76 -19.54
N GLY A 53 -24.77 45.25 -20.68
CA GLY A 53 -24.88 43.82 -20.95
C GLY A 53 -26.00 43.12 -20.16
N PHE A 54 -26.76 43.83 -19.31
CA PHE A 54 -27.97 43.31 -18.67
C PHE A 54 -29.14 43.37 -19.66
N ILE A 55 -29.39 42.23 -20.32
CA ILE A 55 -30.37 42.12 -21.40
C ILE A 55 -31.53 41.22 -20.97
N PHE A 56 -32.76 41.63 -21.27
CA PHE A 56 -33.94 40.77 -21.20
C PHE A 56 -34.86 41.02 -22.40
N LYS A 57 -35.71 40.04 -22.71
CA LYS A 57 -36.62 40.07 -23.85
C LYS A 57 -38.07 40.26 -23.39
N VAL A 58 -38.88 40.89 -24.23
CA VAL A 58 -40.29 41.14 -23.97
C VAL A 58 -41.17 40.57 -25.07
N GLN A 59 -42.27 39.96 -24.66
CA GLN A 59 -43.38 39.62 -25.55
C GLN A 59 -44.54 40.55 -25.24
N ILE A 60 -44.96 41.36 -26.21
CA ILE A 60 -45.99 42.37 -26.04
C ILE A 60 -47.32 41.85 -26.62
N LYS A 61 -48.41 42.09 -25.89
CA LYS A 61 -49.77 41.76 -26.32
C LYS A 61 -50.71 42.91 -26.01
N GLY A 62 -51.39 43.40 -27.04
CA GLY A 62 -52.46 44.38 -26.88
C GLY A 62 -53.82 43.70 -26.70
N VAL A 63 -54.63 44.23 -25.79
CA VAL A 63 -56.06 43.92 -25.67
C VAL A 63 -56.87 45.22 -25.83
N ALA A 64 -58.03 45.14 -26.48
CA ALA A 64 -58.88 46.32 -26.68
C ALA A 64 -59.47 46.84 -25.35
N GLU A 65 -59.85 45.91 -24.47
CA GLU A 65 -60.33 46.15 -23.11
C GLU A 65 -59.96 44.92 -22.25
N ALA A 66 -59.41 45.14 -21.05
CA ALA A 66 -58.98 44.05 -20.17
C ALA A 66 -60.18 43.36 -19.47
N ALA A 67 -60.39 42.07 -19.76
CA ALA A 67 -61.41 41.26 -19.09
C ALA A 67 -60.85 40.60 -17.82
N LEU A 68 -60.96 41.30 -16.68
CA LEU A 68 -60.45 40.82 -15.40
C LEU A 68 -61.35 39.72 -14.79
N ILE A 69 -60.72 38.70 -14.19
CA ILE A 69 -61.37 37.62 -13.43
C ILE A 69 -60.96 37.68 -11.96
N ASP A 70 -61.50 36.77 -11.14
CA ASP A 70 -61.17 36.65 -9.71
C ASP A 70 -61.34 37.97 -8.94
N GLU A 71 -62.57 38.51 -8.97
CA GLU A 71 -62.92 39.80 -8.34
C GLU A 71 -62.08 40.99 -8.84
N GLY A 72 -61.55 40.92 -10.06
CA GLY A 72 -60.73 41.98 -10.65
C GLY A 72 -59.23 41.88 -10.34
N ARG A 73 -58.75 40.72 -9.86
CA ARG A 73 -57.35 40.53 -9.44
C ARG A 73 -56.45 39.91 -10.51
N VAL A 74 -57.01 39.31 -11.55
CA VAL A 74 -56.24 38.53 -12.53
C VAL A 74 -56.70 38.84 -13.96
N LEU A 75 -55.74 39.02 -14.86
CA LEU A 75 -55.94 39.12 -16.29
C LEU A 75 -55.56 37.78 -16.97
N PRO A 76 -56.53 37.00 -17.48
CA PRO A 76 -56.25 35.76 -18.18
C PRO A 76 -55.86 36.02 -19.63
N PHE A 77 -54.76 35.41 -20.09
CA PHE A 77 -54.25 35.54 -21.45
C PHE A 77 -53.82 34.19 -22.04
N SER A 78 -54.39 33.80 -23.19
CA SER A 78 -54.06 32.52 -23.83
C SER A 78 -52.82 32.63 -24.73
N LEU A 79 -51.82 31.80 -24.48
CA LEU A 79 -50.61 31.66 -25.29
C LEU A 79 -50.57 30.29 -25.97
N LYS A 80 -50.05 30.25 -27.19
CA LYS A 80 -49.76 28.97 -27.87
C LYS A 80 -48.72 28.20 -27.07
N LEU A 81 -48.97 26.92 -26.85
CA LEU A 81 -48.14 26.06 -26.00
C LEU A 81 -46.72 25.89 -26.58
N GLU A 82 -46.60 25.84 -27.91
CA GLU A 82 -45.32 25.85 -28.62
C GLU A 82 -44.46 27.08 -28.28
N ARG A 83 -45.07 28.28 -28.28
CA ARG A 83 -44.38 29.54 -27.94
C ARG A 83 -43.98 29.58 -26.49
N LEU A 84 -44.86 29.13 -25.60
CA LEU A 84 -44.56 29.10 -24.17
C LEU A 84 -43.41 28.13 -23.85
N LYS A 85 -43.36 26.96 -24.52
CA LYS A 85 -42.21 26.05 -24.45
C LYS A 85 -40.92 26.72 -24.90
N TYR A 86 -40.97 27.44 -26.02
CA TYR A 86 -39.81 28.17 -26.54
C TYR A 86 -39.30 29.20 -25.51
N TYR A 87 -40.18 30.03 -24.94
CA TYR A 87 -39.79 31.02 -23.93
C TYR A 87 -39.19 30.40 -22.67
N MET A 88 -39.78 29.31 -22.19
CA MET A 88 -39.43 28.73 -20.89
C MET A 88 -38.27 27.74 -20.94
N ASN A 89 -38.10 27.01 -22.06
CA ASN A 89 -37.15 25.89 -22.15
C ASN A 89 -36.01 26.10 -23.16
N ASN A 90 -36.18 27.02 -24.12
CA ASN A 90 -35.22 27.21 -25.22
C ASN A 90 -34.46 28.54 -25.13
N LEU A 91 -35.09 29.59 -24.61
CA LEU A 91 -34.43 30.89 -24.44
C LEU A 91 -33.62 30.95 -23.14
N GLU A 92 -32.35 31.31 -23.25
CA GLU A 92 -31.41 31.48 -22.14
C GLU A 92 -31.34 32.93 -21.62
N VAL A 93 -32.30 33.75 -22.02
CA VAL A 93 -32.43 35.16 -21.64
C VAL A 93 -33.79 35.35 -20.95
N PRO A 94 -33.92 36.19 -19.90
CA PRO A 94 -35.19 36.44 -19.25
C PRO A 94 -36.27 36.91 -20.23
N VAL A 95 -37.48 36.35 -20.14
CA VAL A 95 -38.63 36.76 -20.96
C VAL A 95 -39.76 37.28 -20.08
N ILE A 96 -40.15 38.53 -20.32
CA ILE A 96 -41.30 39.16 -19.66
C ILE A 96 -42.47 39.26 -20.65
N LEU A 97 -43.63 38.76 -20.24
CA LEU A 97 -44.89 38.98 -20.96
C LEU A 97 -45.45 40.34 -20.56
N ILE A 98 -45.70 41.20 -21.53
CA ILE A 98 -46.34 42.51 -21.36
C ILE A 98 -47.74 42.46 -21.98
N VAL A 99 -48.76 42.86 -21.23
CA VAL A 99 -50.13 42.98 -21.70
C VAL A 99 -50.59 44.43 -21.55
N VAL A 100 -50.92 45.08 -22.66
CA VAL A 100 -51.35 46.49 -22.71
C VAL A 100 -52.85 46.55 -22.96
N ASP A 101 -53.58 47.16 -22.04
CA ASP A 101 -55.00 47.49 -22.19
C ASP A 101 -55.16 48.84 -22.90
N LEU A 102 -55.67 48.81 -24.12
CA LEU A 102 -55.76 50.00 -24.95
C LEU A 102 -56.86 50.98 -24.50
N ALA A 103 -57.89 50.52 -23.79
CA ALA A 103 -58.99 51.36 -23.30
C ALA A 103 -58.53 52.24 -22.13
N THR A 104 -57.72 51.70 -21.23
CA THR A 104 -57.27 52.37 -20.00
C THR A 104 -55.83 52.86 -20.05
N ASP A 105 -55.07 52.44 -21.07
CA ASP A 105 -53.61 52.64 -21.16
C ASP A 105 -52.83 51.96 -20.02
N SER A 106 -53.43 50.93 -19.42
CA SER A 106 -52.81 50.14 -18.34
C SER A 106 -51.86 49.10 -18.91
N ILE A 107 -50.69 48.93 -18.29
CA ILE A 107 -49.68 47.95 -18.68
C ILE A 107 -49.50 46.93 -17.56
N TYR A 108 -49.79 45.67 -17.86
CA TYR A 108 -49.56 44.53 -16.98
C TYR A 108 -48.32 43.76 -17.43
N TRP A 109 -47.56 43.20 -16.51
CA TRP A 109 -46.38 42.41 -16.82
C TRP A 109 -46.36 41.09 -16.05
N LEU A 110 -45.67 40.08 -16.57
CA LEU A 110 -45.43 38.81 -15.89
C LEU A 110 -44.11 38.19 -16.34
N SER A 111 -43.25 37.84 -15.38
CA SER A 111 -42.06 37.02 -15.67
C SER A 111 -42.46 35.56 -15.94
N LEU A 112 -42.00 35.01 -17.06
CA LEU A 112 -42.43 33.69 -17.50
C LEU A 112 -41.62 32.54 -16.89
N GLN A 113 -40.29 32.67 -16.78
CA GLN A 113 -39.40 31.55 -16.47
C GLN A 113 -39.33 31.19 -14.98
N ASP A 114 -39.35 32.17 -14.08
CA ASP A 114 -39.30 31.95 -12.62
C ASP A 114 -40.64 31.48 -12.03
N ASN A 115 -41.75 31.62 -12.76
CA ASN A 115 -43.08 31.26 -12.31
C ASN A 115 -43.28 29.73 -12.19
N SER A 116 -43.36 29.21 -10.96
CA SER A 116 -43.54 27.78 -10.67
C SER A 116 -44.92 27.26 -11.08
N ALA A 117 -45.99 28.02 -10.81
CA ALA A 117 -47.36 27.63 -11.15
C ALA A 117 -47.56 27.52 -12.67
N LEU A 118 -46.93 28.41 -13.44
CA LEU A 118 -46.94 28.36 -14.89
C LEU A 118 -46.20 27.13 -15.42
N ARG A 119 -45.06 26.75 -14.81
CA ARG A 119 -44.32 25.53 -15.16
C ARG A 119 -45.13 24.26 -14.94
N GLU A 120 -45.77 24.12 -13.78
CA GLU A 120 -46.64 22.97 -13.49
C GLU A 120 -47.79 22.87 -14.50
N SER A 121 -48.40 24.02 -14.80
CA SER A 121 -49.47 24.13 -15.80
C SER A 121 -48.98 23.75 -17.20
N LEU A 122 -47.77 24.15 -17.60
CA LEU A 122 -47.15 23.79 -18.87
C LEU A 122 -46.87 22.28 -18.97
N THR A 123 -46.36 21.66 -17.90
CA THR A 123 -46.11 20.21 -17.86
C THR A 123 -47.42 19.43 -18.02
N MET A 124 -48.47 19.82 -17.28
CA MET A 124 -49.79 19.18 -17.38
C MET A 124 -50.42 19.36 -18.76
N ALA A 125 -50.34 20.56 -19.34
CA ALA A 125 -50.89 20.86 -20.66
C ALA A 125 -50.15 20.12 -21.77
N THR A 126 -48.82 19.98 -21.64
CA THR A 126 -47.99 19.18 -22.56
C THR A 126 -48.36 17.70 -22.51
N ALA A 127 -48.52 17.13 -21.32
CA ALA A 127 -48.94 15.73 -21.15
C ALA A 127 -50.34 15.45 -21.72
N LYS A 128 -51.22 16.46 -21.73
CA LYS A 128 -52.57 16.38 -22.29
C LYS A 128 -52.65 16.71 -23.79
N GLY A 129 -51.53 17.07 -24.44
CA GLY A 129 -51.49 17.41 -25.86
C GLY A 129 -52.27 18.67 -26.23
N GLN A 130 -52.31 19.68 -25.35
CA GLN A 130 -53.04 20.93 -25.61
C GLN A 130 -52.26 21.87 -26.55
N ASP A 131 -52.97 22.64 -27.38
CA ASP A 131 -52.37 23.62 -28.32
C ASP A 131 -52.10 24.99 -27.68
N SER A 132 -52.79 25.33 -26.59
CA SER A 132 -52.68 26.62 -25.89
C SER A 132 -52.84 26.48 -24.39
N LEU A 133 -52.30 27.43 -23.64
CA LEU A 133 -52.39 27.54 -22.19
C LEU A 133 -52.77 28.96 -21.80
N THR A 134 -53.75 29.10 -20.89
CA THR A 134 -54.10 30.39 -20.29
C THR A 134 -53.11 30.74 -19.18
N VAL A 135 -52.38 31.83 -19.39
CA VAL A 135 -51.50 32.46 -18.42
C VAL A 135 -52.29 33.48 -17.62
N HIS A 136 -52.14 33.46 -16.30
CA HIS A 136 -52.86 34.34 -15.38
C HIS A 136 -51.89 35.44 -14.93
N VAL A 137 -52.09 36.66 -15.43
CA VAL A 137 -51.27 37.84 -15.09
C VAL A 137 -51.92 38.54 -13.89
N PRO A 138 -51.26 38.62 -12.73
CA PRO A 138 -51.77 39.32 -11.56
C PRO A 138 -51.91 40.83 -11.78
N VAL A 139 -53.00 41.44 -11.32
CA VAL A 139 -53.26 42.89 -11.47
C VAL A 139 -52.33 43.74 -10.61
N ASN A 140 -51.75 43.20 -9.53
CA ASN A 140 -50.70 43.87 -8.76
C ASN A 140 -49.35 43.94 -9.51
N GLN A 141 -49.25 43.35 -10.70
CA GLN A 141 -48.15 43.54 -11.65
C GLN A 141 -48.56 44.58 -12.72
N LEU A 142 -49.25 45.63 -12.29
CA LEU A 142 -49.56 46.82 -13.06
C LEU A 142 -48.37 47.78 -12.99
N TYR A 143 -48.05 48.45 -14.09
CA TYR A 143 -47.11 49.56 -14.08
C TYR A 143 -47.70 50.77 -13.35
N GLU A 144 -47.15 51.11 -12.19
CA GLU A 144 -47.56 52.25 -11.35
C GLU A 144 -46.55 53.41 -11.41
N GLY A 145 -45.88 53.60 -12.55
CA GLY A 145 -44.95 54.73 -12.77
C GLY A 145 -43.48 54.43 -12.45
N ASN A 146 -43.12 53.20 -12.09
CA ASN A 146 -41.73 52.73 -12.06
C ASN A 146 -41.64 51.22 -12.39
N TRP A 147 -40.46 50.78 -12.84
CA TRP A 147 -40.21 49.40 -13.27
C TRP A 147 -39.38 48.56 -12.29
N SER A 148 -39.24 49.01 -11.03
CA SER A 148 -38.35 48.37 -10.05
C SER A 148 -38.75 46.92 -9.72
N ASP A 149 -40.05 46.66 -9.58
CA ASP A 149 -40.58 45.32 -9.32
C ASP A 149 -40.36 44.38 -10.51
N MET A 150 -40.48 44.89 -11.73
CA MET A 150 -40.19 44.13 -12.95
C MET A 150 -38.71 43.79 -13.04
N LEU A 151 -37.81 44.74 -12.75
CA LEU A 151 -36.36 44.47 -12.71
C LEU A 151 -35.99 43.42 -11.67
N SER A 152 -36.64 43.46 -10.50
CA SER A 152 -36.49 42.43 -9.47
C SER A 152 -36.92 41.05 -10.00
N ALA A 153 -38.03 40.98 -10.73
CA ALA A 153 -38.49 39.75 -11.37
C ALA A 153 -37.55 39.26 -12.49
N VAL A 154 -37.01 40.17 -13.32
CA VAL A 154 -35.97 39.84 -14.31
C VAL A 154 -34.74 39.23 -13.63
N GLY A 155 -34.29 39.82 -12.51
CA GLY A 155 -33.19 39.28 -11.71
C GLY A 155 -33.48 37.88 -11.15
N GLN A 156 -34.71 37.62 -10.71
CA GLN A 156 -35.15 36.29 -10.26
C GLN A 156 -35.18 35.28 -11.41
N ALA A 157 -35.69 35.66 -12.59
CA ALA A 157 -35.66 34.85 -13.80
C ALA A 157 -34.23 34.51 -14.24
N MET A 158 -33.29 35.48 -14.18
CA MET A 158 -31.87 35.22 -14.44
C MET A 158 -31.27 34.20 -13.47
N ASN A 159 -31.55 34.34 -12.17
CA ASN A 159 -31.05 33.40 -11.16
C ASN A 159 -31.63 31.98 -11.39
N TRP A 160 -32.89 31.90 -11.79
CA TRP A 160 -33.51 30.63 -12.17
C TRP A 160 -32.84 30.03 -13.41
N LEU A 161 -32.62 30.80 -14.47
CA LEU A 161 -31.94 30.33 -15.69
C LEU A 161 -30.53 29.80 -15.39
N ARG A 162 -29.77 30.49 -14.52
CA ARG A 162 -28.46 30.04 -14.05
C ARG A 162 -28.54 28.71 -13.30
N LEU A 163 -29.47 28.59 -12.35
CA LEU A 163 -29.69 27.35 -11.61
C LEU A 163 -30.11 26.20 -12.53
N HIS A 164 -31.00 26.48 -13.49
CA HIS A 164 -31.50 25.48 -14.43
C HIS A 164 -30.41 25.01 -15.40
N ALA A 165 -29.53 25.91 -15.87
CA ALA A 165 -28.36 25.54 -16.67
C ALA A 165 -27.42 24.57 -15.91
N VAL A 166 -27.17 24.84 -14.62
CA VAL A 166 -26.38 23.93 -13.76
C VAL A 166 -27.04 22.56 -13.61
N GLN A 167 -28.36 22.52 -13.42
CA GLN A 167 -29.10 21.27 -13.31
C GLN A 167 -29.05 20.44 -14.61
N ARG A 168 -29.14 21.08 -15.78
CA ARG A 168 -29.04 20.39 -17.09
C ARG A 168 -27.66 19.77 -17.32
N MET A 169 -26.58 20.40 -16.84
CA MET A 169 -25.23 19.82 -16.92
C MET A 169 -25.13 18.48 -16.19
N THR A 170 -25.86 18.30 -15.08
CA THR A 170 -25.86 17.04 -14.32
C THR A 170 -26.80 15.97 -14.89
N ALA A 171 -27.89 16.37 -15.56
CA ALA A 171 -28.87 15.43 -16.11
C ALA A 171 -28.39 14.69 -17.38
N GLY A 172 -27.50 15.31 -18.18
CA GLY A 172 -27.02 14.75 -19.44
C GLY A 172 -26.17 13.47 -19.32
N VAL A 173 -25.63 13.17 -18.14
CA VAL A 173 -24.74 12.00 -17.95
C VAL A 173 -25.50 10.68 -18.16
N GLN A 174 -26.72 10.56 -17.64
CA GLN A 174 -27.48 9.30 -17.71
C GLN A 174 -28.00 8.99 -19.11
N GLU A 175 -28.53 9.99 -19.82
CA GLU A 175 -28.98 9.83 -21.21
C GLU A 175 -27.81 9.54 -22.15
N THR A 176 -26.66 10.18 -21.91
CA THR A 176 -25.43 9.91 -22.67
C THR A 176 -24.93 8.47 -22.44
N ILE A 177 -24.93 7.98 -21.20
CA ILE A 177 -24.58 6.58 -20.88
C ILE A 177 -25.53 5.61 -21.58
N ASN A 178 -26.84 5.86 -21.53
CA ASN A 178 -27.85 4.99 -22.17
C ASN A 178 -27.73 4.96 -23.70
N ALA A 179 -27.25 6.04 -24.32
CA ALA A 179 -27.02 6.15 -25.77
C ALA A 179 -25.62 5.71 -26.21
N THR A 180 -24.73 5.35 -25.27
CA THR A 180 -23.35 4.97 -25.58
C THR A 180 -23.29 3.53 -26.14
N PRO A 181 -22.63 3.29 -27.28
CA PRO A 181 -22.43 1.93 -27.82
C PRO A 181 -21.74 1.00 -26.82
N LEU A 182 -22.09 -0.29 -26.84
CA LEU A 182 -21.55 -1.29 -25.90
C LEU A 182 -20.01 -1.33 -25.90
N GLU A 183 -19.38 -1.25 -27.08
CA GLU A 183 -17.90 -1.20 -27.21
C GLU A 183 -17.28 -0.01 -26.47
N SER A 184 -17.93 1.15 -26.50
CA SER A 184 -17.49 2.34 -25.79
C SER A 184 -17.70 2.21 -24.27
N ILE A 185 -18.76 1.52 -23.84
CA ILE A 185 -18.98 1.19 -22.43
C ILE A 185 -17.89 0.22 -21.94
N GLU A 186 -17.56 -0.81 -22.72
CA GLU A 186 -16.48 -1.74 -22.40
C GLU A 186 -15.11 -1.05 -22.33
N ASP A 187 -14.80 -0.13 -23.25
CA ASP A 187 -13.57 0.67 -23.20
C ASP A 187 -13.54 1.61 -21.98
N LEU A 188 -14.67 2.21 -21.62
CA LEU A 188 -14.80 3.02 -20.39
C LEU A 188 -14.63 2.17 -19.13
N LEU A 189 -15.23 0.99 -19.06
CA LEU A 189 -15.07 0.05 -17.94
C LEU A 189 -13.61 -0.40 -17.80
N LYS A 190 -12.94 -0.67 -18.92
CA LYS A 190 -11.51 -1.00 -18.94
C LYS A 190 -10.64 0.15 -18.43
N LYS A 191 -10.88 1.38 -18.89
CA LYS A 191 -10.18 2.58 -18.40
C LYS A 191 -10.43 2.81 -16.91
N HIS A 192 -11.68 2.65 -16.46
CA HIS A 192 -12.04 2.75 -15.05
C HIS A 192 -11.30 1.70 -14.21
N SER A 193 -11.28 0.44 -14.66
CA SER A 193 -10.52 -0.65 -14.03
C SER A 193 -9.03 -0.32 -13.89
N GLN A 194 -8.40 0.22 -14.95
CA GLN A 194 -7.00 0.68 -14.91
C GLN A 194 -6.78 1.79 -13.88
N VAL A 195 -7.66 2.79 -13.82
CA VAL A 195 -7.59 3.87 -12.84
C VAL A 195 -7.74 3.33 -11.41
N VAL A 196 -8.71 2.44 -11.18
CA VAL A 196 -8.90 1.79 -9.87
C VAL A 196 -7.67 0.98 -9.46
N SER A 197 -7.05 0.25 -10.39
CA SER A 197 -5.82 -0.52 -10.14
C SER A 197 -4.65 0.38 -9.71
N LEU A 198 -4.48 1.53 -10.37
CA LEU A 198 -3.46 2.52 -10.00
C LEU A 198 -3.73 3.14 -8.62
N LEU A 199 -4.98 3.53 -8.35
CA LEU A 199 -5.38 4.09 -7.05
C LEU A 199 -5.17 3.11 -5.91
N ARG A 200 -5.47 1.82 -6.12
CA ARG A 200 -5.22 0.77 -5.12
C ARG A 200 -3.73 0.55 -4.88
N SER A 201 -2.92 0.50 -5.95
CA SER A 201 -1.47 0.37 -5.79
C SER A 201 -0.90 1.56 -4.99
N GLN A 202 -1.36 2.78 -5.27
CA GLN A 202 -0.97 3.96 -4.49
C GLN A 202 -1.45 3.89 -3.03
N LYS A 203 -2.66 3.37 -2.79
CA LYS A 203 -3.17 3.14 -1.43
C LYS A 203 -2.27 2.14 -0.68
N PHE A 204 -1.88 1.03 -1.31
CA PHE A 204 -0.98 0.05 -0.72
C PHE A 204 0.40 0.65 -0.41
N ASP A 205 0.97 1.44 -1.32
CA ASP A 205 2.22 2.16 -1.06
C ASP A 205 2.09 3.13 0.13
N ASN A 206 0.97 3.84 0.24
CA ASN A 206 0.73 4.75 1.37
C ASN A 206 0.62 3.98 2.69
N LEU A 207 -0.15 2.90 2.74
CA LEU A 207 -0.27 2.04 3.92
C LEU A 207 1.07 1.42 4.32
N PHE A 208 1.89 1.03 3.33
CA PHE A 208 3.22 0.50 3.57
C PHE A 208 4.15 1.55 4.21
N ARG A 209 4.13 2.78 3.69
CA ARG A 209 4.94 3.90 4.23
C ARG A 209 4.50 4.34 5.62
N THR A 210 3.20 4.27 5.93
CA THR A 210 2.69 4.59 7.27
C THR A 210 2.86 3.45 8.27
N GLY A 211 3.39 2.30 7.85
CA GLY A 211 3.59 1.12 8.71
C GLY A 211 2.31 0.37 9.06
N ASN A 212 1.19 0.66 8.40
CA ASN A 212 -0.09 0.00 8.66
C ASN A 212 -0.19 -1.33 7.87
N TYR A 213 0.62 -2.29 8.30
CA TYR A 213 0.79 -3.56 7.59
C TYR A 213 -0.42 -4.50 7.69
N GLU A 214 -1.18 -4.46 8.78
CA GLU A 214 -2.37 -5.30 8.96
C GLU A 214 -3.48 -4.91 7.97
N GLU A 215 -3.77 -3.61 7.85
CA GLU A 215 -4.76 -3.10 6.90
C GLU A 215 -4.33 -3.40 5.47
N LEU A 216 -3.06 -3.12 5.12
CA LEU A 216 -2.49 -3.44 3.81
C LEU A 216 -2.66 -4.93 3.49
N TRP A 217 -2.32 -5.80 4.45
CA TRP A 217 -2.43 -7.24 4.26
C TRP A 217 -3.87 -7.65 3.95
N SER A 218 -4.83 -7.18 4.75
CA SER A 218 -6.24 -7.53 4.58
C SER A 218 -6.80 -7.09 3.22
N GLU A 219 -6.50 -5.87 2.79
CA GLU A 219 -7.03 -5.32 1.54
C GLU A 219 -6.34 -5.90 0.31
N ALA A 220 -5.01 -6.03 0.33
CA ALA A 220 -4.27 -6.62 -0.78
C ALA A 220 -4.63 -8.11 -0.95
N LEU A 221 -4.87 -8.85 0.14
CA LEU A 221 -5.33 -10.24 0.07
C LEU A 221 -6.73 -10.35 -0.56
N ALA A 222 -7.64 -9.42 -0.24
CA ALA A 222 -8.96 -9.37 -0.86
C ALA A 222 -8.88 -9.13 -2.37
N VAL A 223 -8.03 -8.20 -2.80
CA VAL A 223 -7.80 -7.93 -4.24
C VAL A 223 -7.16 -9.13 -4.94
N LEU A 224 -6.11 -9.74 -4.35
CA LEU A 224 -5.45 -10.91 -4.92
C LEU A 224 -6.43 -12.07 -5.20
N ARG A 225 -7.37 -12.29 -4.28
CA ARG A 225 -8.37 -13.38 -4.34
C ARG A 225 -9.62 -13.06 -5.15
N SER A 226 -9.81 -11.82 -5.58
CA SER A 226 -11.01 -11.44 -6.32
C SER A 226 -10.93 -11.84 -7.78
N ASP A 227 -11.92 -12.59 -8.26
CA ASP A 227 -12.02 -13.00 -9.67
C ASP A 227 -12.61 -11.91 -10.58
N SER A 228 -13.18 -10.85 -10.02
CA SER A 228 -13.63 -9.69 -10.79
C SER A 228 -12.48 -8.75 -11.17
N GLU A 229 -11.32 -8.92 -10.55
CA GLU A 229 -10.17 -8.03 -10.72
C GLU A 229 -9.27 -8.48 -11.87
N GLU A 230 -8.69 -7.50 -12.57
CA GLU A 230 -7.71 -7.77 -13.61
C GLU A 230 -6.46 -8.46 -13.05
N VAL A 231 -5.87 -9.36 -13.84
CA VAL A 231 -4.66 -10.11 -13.47
C VAL A 231 -3.54 -9.18 -13.00
N GLY A 232 -3.35 -8.02 -13.64
CA GLY A 232 -2.33 -7.06 -13.24
C GLY A 232 -2.57 -6.47 -11.84
N ALA A 233 -3.81 -6.15 -11.50
CA ALA A 233 -4.19 -5.63 -10.18
C ALA A 233 -3.99 -6.71 -9.09
N ARG A 234 -4.44 -7.94 -9.36
CA ARG A 234 -4.24 -9.10 -8.48
C ARG A 234 -2.75 -9.38 -8.24
N PHE A 235 -1.95 -9.33 -9.30
CA PHE A 235 -0.51 -9.57 -9.22
C PHE A 235 0.19 -8.45 -8.43
N SER A 236 -0.16 -7.18 -8.69
CA SER A 236 0.34 -6.03 -7.92
C SER A 236 0.03 -6.17 -6.44
N ALA A 237 -1.19 -6.57 -6.08
CA ALA A 237 -1.57 -6.81 -4.70
C ALA A 237 -0.70 -7.90 -4.04
N GLY A 238 -0.42 -8.99 -4.74
CA GLY A 238 0.48 -10.03 -4.24
C GLY A 238 1.93 -9.57 -4.04
N LEU A 239 2.43 -8.65 -4.87
CA LEU A 239 3.76 -8.03 -4.65
C LEU A 239 3.79 -7.14 -3.39
N HIS A 240 2.69 -6.47 -3.06
CA HIS A 240 2.59 -5.70 -1.81
C HIS A 240 2.55 -6.60 -0.58
N LEU A 241 1.85 -7.74 -0.66
CA LEU A 241 1.88 -8.77 0.39
C LEU A 241 3.30 -9.30 0.61
N GLU A 242 4.05 -9.57 -0.47
CA GLU A 242 5.45 -9.98 -0.38
C GLU A 242 6.31 -8.94 0.36
N ARG A 243 6.17 -7.65 0.04
CA ARG A 243 6.89 -6.57 0.72
C ARG A 243 6.62 -6.56 2.22
N VAL A 244 5.37 -6.77 2.64
CA VAL A 244 5.03 -6.89 4.06
C VAL A 244 5.72 -8.08 4.72
N LEU A 245 5.78 -9.24 4.04
CA LEU A 245 6.51 -10.40 4.55
C LEU A 245 8.00 -10.11 4.74
N GLN A 246 8.63 -9.43 3.78
CA GLN A 246 10.07 -9.11 3.82
C GLN A 246 10.45 -8.14 4.95
N VAL A 247 9.51 -7.28 5.39
CA VAL A 247 9.74 -6.36 6.51
C VAL A 247 9.54 -7.04 7.85
N ASN A 248 8.50 -7.88 7.95
CA ASN A 248 8.09 -8.45 9.24
C ASN A 248 8.81 -9.74 9.62
N PHE A 249 9.44 -10.43 8.67
CA PHE A 249 10.04 -11.74 8.93
C PHE A 249 11.42 -11.86 8.25
N ARG A 250 12.32 -12.61 8.89
CA ARG A 250 13.58 -13.02 8.24
C ARG A 250 13.28 -14.04 7.15
N PRO A 251 13.92 -13.97 5.97
CA PRO A 251 13.65 -14.91 4.87
C PRO A 251 13.86 -16.38 5.21
N GLU A 252 14.73 -16.70 6.17
CA GLU A 252 14.97 -18.09 6.63
C GLU A 252 13.93 -18.58 7.65
N SER A 253 13.15 -17.67 8.26
CA SER A 253 12.21 -18.05 9.34
C SER A 253 11.06 -18.91 8.83
N GLU A 254 10.63 -19.86 9.66
CA GLU A 254 9.47 -20.73 9.36
C GLU A 254 8.22 -19.88 9.06
N ALA A 255 7.98 -18.84 9.85
CA ALA A 255 6.86 -17.92 9.68
C ALA A 255 6.85 -17.20 8.31
N PHE A 256 8.02 -16.84 7.77
CA PHE A 256 8.14 -16.29 6.42
C PHE A 256 7.81 -17.36 5.38
N ILE A 257 8.41 -18.55 5.50
CA ILE A 257 8.30 -19.65 4.52
C ILE A 257 6.84 -20.10 4.38
N GLU A 258 6.15 -20.32 5.50
CA GLU A 258 4.75 -20.75 5.54
C GLU A 258 3.80 -19.77 4.81
N ARG A 259 4.15 -18.48 4.80
CA ARG A 259 3.35 -17.42 4.16
C ARG A 259 3.79 -17.13 2.72
N ALA A 260 5.09 -17.18 2.46
CA ALA A 260 5.66 -16.85 1.16
C ALA A 260 5.39 -17.95 0.11
N ILE A 261 5.45 -19.23 0.49
CA ILE A 261 5.22 -20.34 -0.46
C ILE A 261 3.80 -20.27 -1.05
N PRO A 262 2.71 -20.22 -0.26
CA PRO A 262 1.36 -20.12 -0.80
C PRO A 262 1.17 -18.86 -1.66
N LEU A 263 1.73 -17.72 -1.23
CA LEU A 263 1.64 -16.47 -1.99
C LEU A 263 2.27 -16.61 -3.38
N TYR A 264 3.48 -17.17 -3.47
CA TYR A 264 4.15 -17.37 -4.75
C TYR A 264 3.48 -18.44 -5.61
N GLU A 265 2.87 -19.45 -5.02
CA GLU A 265 2.04 -20.41 -5.75
C GLU A 265 0.81 -19.74 -6.36
N GLU A 266 0.12 -18.87 -5.63
CA GLU A 266 -1.00 -18.08 -6.15
C GLU A 266 -0.55 -17.14 -7.29
N LEU A 267 0.55 -16.41 -7.12
CA LEU A 267 1.11 -15.57 -8.19
C LEU A 267 1.50 -16.37 -9.43
N ARG A 268 2.03 -17.59 -9.24
CA ARG A 268 2.35 -18.50 -10.36
C ARG A 268 1.09 -19.02 -11.05
N LYS A 269 0.02 -19.31 -10.31
CA LYS A 269 -1.29 -19.70 -10.89
C LYS A 269 -1.86 -18.57 -11.73
N LEU A 270 -1.83 -17.32 -11.23
CA LEU A 270 -2.27 -16.13 -11.95
C LEU A 270 -1.47 -15.89 -13.23
N ALA A 271 -0.15 -16.16 -13.22
CA ALA A 271 0.70 -15.95 -14.38
C ALA A 271 0.71 -17.12 -15.39
N ARG A 272 0.07 -18.26 -15.09
CA ARG A 272 0.10 -19.48 -15.92
C ARG A 272 -0.65 -19.38 -17.25
N PRO A 273 -1.83 -18.71 -17.36
CA PRO A 273 -2.58 -18.63 -18.61
C PRO A 273 -1.78 -18.04 -19.78
N ARG A 274 -2.12 -18.43 -21.02
CA ARG A 274 -1.33 -18.08 -22.22
C ARG A 274 -1.41 -16.61 -22.59
N ASP A 275 -2.55 -15.99 -22.34
CA ASP A 275 -2.95 -14.61 -22.58
C ASP A 275 -2.34 -13.59 -21.61
N VAL A 276 -1.80 -14.02 -20.47
CA VAL A 276 -1.15 -13.12 -19.50
C VAL A 276 0.17 -12.59 -20.03
N ASP A 277 0.45 -11.32 -19.74
CA ASP A 277 1.67 -10.63 -20.13
C ASP A 277 2.95 -11.39 -19.71
N ARG A 278 3.96 -11.37 -20.59
CA ARG A 278 5.25 -12.04 -20.37
C ARG A 278 5.97 -11.54 -19.12
N HIS A 279 5.78 -10.27 -18.76
CA HIS A 279 6.34 -9.66 -17.56
C HIS A 279 5.89 -10.38 -16.29
N PHE A 280 4.58 -10.61 -16.10
CA PHE A 280 4.05 -11.32 -14.93
C PHE A 280 4.51 -12.77 -14.85
N LYS A 281 4.56 -13.45 -16.01
CA LYS A 281 5.16 -14.80 -16.13
C LYS A 281 6.58 -14.81 -15.61
N MET A 282 7.40 -13.89 -16.10
CA MET A 282 8.81 -13.85 -15.73
C MET A 282 9.01 -13.41 -14.27
N MET A 283 8.21 -12.47 -13.78
CA MET A 283 8.23 -12.06 -12.37
C MET A 283 7.91 -13.23 -11.44
N SER A 284 6.89 -14.05 -11.74
CA SER A 284 6.59 -15.23 -10.93
C SER A 284 7.76 -16.23 -10.86
N VAL A 285 8.50 -16.40 -11.97
CA VAL A 285 9.70 -17.24 -12.02
C VAL A 285 10.85 -16.63 -11.22
N VAL A 286 11.01 -15.31 -11.28
CA VAL A 286 12.00 -14.53 -10.52
C VAL A 286 11.77 -14.70 -9.01
N LEU A 287 10.55 -14.45 -8.54
CA LEU A 287 10.19 -14.56 -7.12
C LEU A 287 10.47 -15.98 -6.59
N TYR A 288 9.96 -16.99 -7.31
CA TYR A 288 10.14 -18.38 -6.89
C TYR A 288 11.61 -18.82 -6.93
N ARG A 289 12.38 -18.40 -7.95
CA ARG A 289 13.82 -18.71 -8.04
C ARG A 289 14.61 -18.08 -6.89
N ALA A 290 14.31 -16.82 -6.58
CA ALA A 290 14.97 -16.10 -5.49
C ALA A 290 14.72 -16.81 -4.16
N LEU A 291 13.47 -17.17 -3.85
CA LEU A 291 13.13 -17.92 -2.64
C LEU A 291 13.87 -19.25 -2.57
N GLN A 292 13.84 -20.05 -3.65
CA GLN A 292 14.54 -21.35 -3.66
C GLN A 292 16.03 -21.20 -3.36
N LEU A 293 16.68 -20.18 -3.92
CA LEU A 293 18.09 -19.93 -3.67
C LEU A 293 18.33 -19.49 -2.22
N GLN A 294 17.55 -18.55 -1.70
CA GLN A 294 17.65 -18.08 -0.31
C GLN A 294 17.53 -19.24 0.68
N LEU A 295 16.51 -20.08 0.53
CA LEU A 295 16.30 -21.24 1.40
C LEU A 295 17.44 -22.26 1.31
N ALA A 296 17.95 -22.52 0.10
CA ALA A 296 19.07 -23.45 -0.06
C ALA A 296 20.37 -22.92 0.55
N LEU A 297 20.61 -21.61 0.47
CA LEU A 297 21.77 -20.97 1.11
C LEU A 297 21.65 -21.01 2.63
N GLY A 298 20.47 -20.74 3.19
CA GLY A 298 20.21 -20.91 4.62
C GLY A 298 20.43 -22.35 5.09
N GLN A 299 19.85 -23.34 4.40
CA GLN A 299 20.06 -24.76 4.70
C GLN A 299 21.54 -25.18 4.63
N HIS A 300 22.29 -24.67 3.65
CA HIS A 300 23.72 -24.90 3.52
C HIS A 300 24.48 -24.34 4.73
N PHE A 301 24.18 -23.11 5.13
CA PHE A 301 24.77 -22.50 6.33
C PHE A 301 24.52 -23.37 7.57
N HIS A 302 23.29 -23.82 7.81
CA HIS A 302 22.99 -24.69 8.96
C HIS A 302 23.68 -26.06 8.87
N ALA A 303 23.75 -26.67 7.68
CA ALA A 303 24.45 -27.93 7.46
C ALA A 303 25.94 -27.80 7.79
N ARG A 304 26.56 -26.66 7.46
CA ARG A 304 27.94 -26.35 7.82
C ARG A 304 28.15 -26.21 9.32
N ILE A 305 27.34 -25.41 10.01
CA ILE A 305 27.47 -25.29 11.48
C ILE A 305 27.30 -26.67 12.12
N SER A 306 26.48 -27.54 11.52
CA SER A 306 26.34 -28.92 11.95
C SER A 306 27.59 -29.76 11.80
N ASP A 307 28.27 -29.65 10.67
CA ASP A 307 29.52 -30.34 10.42
C ASP A 307 30.64 -29.90 11.37
N GLN A 308 30.74 -28.60 11.66
CA GLN A 308 31.73 -28.06 12.59
C GLN A 308 31.51 -28.58 14.02
N LEU A 309 30.25 -28.62 14.48
CA LEU A 309 29.93 -29.09 15.84
C LEU A 309 30.02 -30.62 15.97
N ALA A 310 29.88 -31.36 14.87
CA ALA A 310 30.00 -32.82 14.85
C ALA A 310 31.44 -33.34 14.67
N ALA A 311 32.42 -32.46 14.44
CA ALA A 311 33.79 -32.82 14.06
C ALA A 311 34.53 -33.73 15.05
N SER A 312 34.15 -33.74 16.33
CA SER A 312 34.77 -34.58 17.36
C SER A 312 34.25 -36.03 17.40
N ASP A 313 33.21 -36.37 16.64
CA ASP A 313 32.59 -37.71 16.62
C ASP A 313 32.59 -38.31 15.19
N PRO A 314 33.23 -39.47 14.96
CA PRO A 314 33.35 -40.06 13.62
C PRO A 314 32.02 -40.37 12.92
N LEU A 315 31.00 -40.82 13.64
CA LEU A 315 29.70 -41.19 13.05
C LEU A 315 28.85 -39.95 12.77
N ALA A 316 28.80 -39.01 13.71
CA ALA A 316 28.10 -37.75 13.51
C ALA A 316 28.74 -36.94 12.37
N SER A 317 30.07 -36.92 12.30
CA SER A 317 30.82 -36.29 11.21
C SER A 317 30.50 -36.92 9.85
N LEU A 318 30.37 -38.25 9.75
CA LEU A 318 29.96 -38.89 8.48
C LEU A 318 28.56 -38.46 8.03
N VAL A 319 27.60 -38.36 8.96
CA VAL A 319 26.23 -37.95 8.65
C VAL A 319 26.18 -36.46 8.29
N SER A 320 26.81 -35.58 9.07
CA SER A 320 26.86 -34.14 8.80
C SER A 320 27.54 -33.85 7.47
N LEU A 321 28.61 -34.57 7.15
CA LEU A 321 29.32 -34.47 5.88
C LEU A 321 28.39 -34.84 4.70
N SER A 322 27.57 -35.88 4.85
CA SER A 322 26.63 -36.29 3.80
C SER A 322 25.54 -35.23 3.55
N VAL A 323 25.02 -34.63 4.61
CA VAL A 323 24.02 -33.56 4.54
C VAL A 323 24.63 -32.31 3.92
N ARG A 324 25.86 -31.96 4.31
CA ARG A 324 26.63 -30.86 3.73
C ARG A 324 26.83 -31.05 2.23
N PHE A 325 27.29 -32.22 1.79
CA PHE A 325 27.46 -32.49 0.35
C PHE A 325 26.15 -32.39 -0.45
N GLN A 326 25.01 -32.77 0.14
CA GLN A 326 23.71 -32.58 -0.52
C GLN A 326 23.33 -31.11 -0.63
N ALA A 327 23.59 -30.33 0.41
CA ALA A 327 23.39 -28.89 0.42
C ALA A 327 24.30 -28.20 -0.61
N ASP A 328 25.59 -28.54 -0.67
CA ASP A 328 26.57 -28.02 -1.64
C ASP A 328 26.09 -28.19 -3.09
N ASN A 329 25.67 -29.42 -3.42
CA ASN A 329 25.16 -29.75 -4.75
C ASN A 329 23.87 -28.98 -5.10
N THR A 330 23.00 -28.80 -4.11
CA THR A 330 21.75 -28.06 -4.27
C THR A 330 22.02 -26.58 -4.52
N VAL A 331 22.89 -25.97 -3.73
CA VAL A 331 23.33 -24.58 -3.87
C VAL A 331 24.01 -24.36 -5.22
N ALA A 332 24.98 -25.19 -5.61
CA ALA A 332 25.67 -25.07 -6.89
C ALA A 332 24.69 -25.12 -8.08
N LYS A 333 23.73 -26.05 -8.05
CA LYS A 333 22.69 -26.19 -9.08
C LYS A 333 21.77 -24.97 -9.12
N LEU A 334 21.41 -24.40 -7.96
CA LEU A 334 20.54 -23.24 -7.89
C LEU A 334 21.26 -21.95 -8.30
N ILE A 335 22.53 -21.78 -7.94
CA ILE A 335 23.39 -20.69 -8.43
C ILE A 335 23.46 -20.73 -9.95
N TYR A 336 23.76 -21.89 -10.54
CA TYR A 336 23.79 -22.05 -12.00
C TYR A 336 22.46 -21.67 -12.67
N LYS A 337 21.32 -22.14 -12.12
CA LYS A 337 20.00 -21.80 -12.65
C LYS A 337 19.66 -20.30 -12.48
N THR A 338 20.11 -19.69 -11.39
CA THR A 338 19.96 -18.26 -11.10
C THR A 338 20.76 -17.43 -12.11
N ASN A 339 21.97 -17.86 -12.43
CA ASN A 339 22.81 -17.27 -13.47
C ASN A 339 22.13 -17.38 -14.87
N ILE A 340 21.59 -18.54 -15.24
CA ILE A 340 20.82 -18.69 -16.50
C ILE A 340 19.63 -17.73 -16.53
N LEU A 341 18.89 -17.61 -15.42
CA LEU A 341 17.74 -16.72 -15.35
C LEU A 341 18.18 -15.26 -15.53
N ALA A 342 19.24 -14.82 -14.85
CA ALA A 342 19.78 -13.47 -14.98
C ALA A 342 20.14 -13.15 -16.45
N HIS A 343 20.85 -14.05 -17.13
CA HIS A 343 21.17 -13.91 -18.55
C HIS A 343 19.92 -13.87 -19.43
N ARG A 344 18.91 -14.68 -19.14
CA ARG A 344 17.65 -14.68 -19.88
C ARG A 344 16.90 -13.36 -19.72
N LEU A 345 16.85 -12.80 -18.52
CA LEU A 345 16.24 -11.50 -18.25
C LEU A 345 16.96 -10.40 -19.03
N LEU A 346 18.30 -10.38 -18.96
CA LEU A 346 19.13 -9.41 -19.68
C LEU A 346 18.91 -9.48 -21.20
N ARG A 347 18.98 -10.69 -21.80
CA ARG A 347 18.76 -10.89 -23.25
C ARG A 347 17.35 -10.55 -23.70
N SER A 348 16.37 -10.64 -22.80
CA SER A 348 14.98 -10.32 -23.10
C SER A 348 14.65 -8.84 -22.94
N GLY A 349 15.62 -7.99 -22.56
CA GLY A 349 15.39 -6.57 -22.29
C GLY A 349 14.60 -6.29 -21.00
N LEU A 350 14.37 -7.30 -20.16
CA LEU A 350 13.60 -7.18 -18.91
C LEU A 350 14.51 -6.72 -17.77
N VAL A 351 15.17 -5.57 -17.94
CA VAL A 351 16.22 -5.09 -17.04
C VAL A 351 15.66 -4.71 -15.66
N GLN A 352 14.44 -4.16 -15.58
CA GLN A 352 13.77 -3.88 -14.32
C GLN A 352 13.57 -5.17 -13.49
N LEU A 353 13.11 -6.26 -14.13
CA LEU A 353 12.97 -7.55 -13.47
C LEU A 353 14.32 -8.13 -13.03
N LEU A 354 15.37 -7.88 -13.80
CA LEU A 354 16.73 -8.26 -13.42
C LEU A 354 17.19 -7.47 -12.19
N ALA A 355 16.94 -6.17 -12.12
CA ALA A 355 17.25 -5.36 -10.96
C ALA A 355 16.52 -5.87 -9.71
N GLU A 356 15.22 -6.12 -9.81
CA GLU A 356 14.40 -6.71 -8.73
C GLU A 356 14.89 -8.11 -8.31
N PHE A 357 15.32 -8.93 -9.27
CA PHE A 357 15.90 -10.24 -8.99
C PHE A 357 17.23 -10.11 -8.24
N ILE A 358 18.12 -9.25 -8.71
CA ILE A 358 19.42 -8.99 -8.08
C ILE A 358 19.20 -8.57 -6.64
N LYS A 359 18.30 -7.61 -6.37
CA LYS A 359 17.98 -7.15 -5.01
C LYS A 359 17.63 -8.31 -4.07
N ARG A 360 16.86 -9.30 -4.53
CA ARG A 360 16.45 -10.43 -3.68
C ARG A 360 17.58 -11.43 -3.42
N VAL A 361 18.41 -11.74 -4.41
CA VAL A 361 19.40 -12.82 -4.29
C VAL A 361 20.75 -12.37 -3.71
N THR A 362 21.15 -11.11 -3.91
CA THR A 362 22.49 -10.66 -3.50
C THR A 362 22.77 -10.73 -2.01
N PRO A 363 21.84 -10.36 -1.09
CA PRO A 363 22.13 -10.42 0.34
C PRO A 363 22.59 -11.80 0.81
N SER A 364 21.82 -12.86 0.48
CA SER A 364 22.18 -14.24 0.83
C SER A 364 23.42 -14.73 0.09
N LEU A 365 23.66 -14.29 -1.15
CA LEU A 365 24.88 -14.63 -1.89
C LEU A 365 26.13 -14.00 -1.29
N ILE A 366 26.05 -12.76 -0.78
CA ILE A 366 27.16 -12.10 -0.10
C ILE A 366 27.47 -12.81 1.21
N MET A 367 26.45 -13.20 1.98
CA MET A 367 26.65 -14.01 3.20
C MET A 367 27.34 -15.34 2.88
N HIS A 368 26.89 -16.04 1.83
CA HIS A 368 27.54 -17.27 1.36
C HIS A 368 28.98 -17.03 0.90
N LEU A 369 29.27 -15.92 0.22
CA LEU A 369 30.63 -15.55 -0.15
C LEU A 369 31.53 -15.44 1.08
N ARG A 370 31.11 -14.69 2.12
CA ARG A 370 31.85 -14.56 3.38
C ARG A 370 32.09 -15.90 4.05
N GLU A 371 31.08 -16.77 4.02
CA GLU A 371 31.17 -18.12 4.56
C GLU A 371 32.26 -18.94 3.85
N GLN A 372 32.38 -18.82 2.53
CA GLN A 372 33.38 -19.53 1.71
C GLN A 372 34.79 -18.95 1.84
N GLU A 373 34.90 -17.62 1.99
CA GLU A 373 36.17 -16.95 2.32
C GLU A 373 36.71 -17.44 3.66
N ALA A 374 35.86 -17.51 4.70
CA ALA A 374 36.21 -18.02 6.02
C ALA A 374 36.63 -19.51 6.01
N GLN A 375 36.28 -20.24 4.95
CA GLN A 375 36.65 -21.65 4.75
C GLN A 375 37.99 -21.84 4.04
N GLY A 376 38.58 -20.76 3.52
CA GLY A 376 39.77 -20.85 2.67
C GLY A 376 39.47 -21.45 1.29
N ASN A 377 38.20 -21.47 0.84
CA ASN A 377 37.83 -21.93 -0.50
C ASN A 377 38.04 -20.81 -1.53
N ALA A 378 39.31 -20.41 -1.71
CA ALA A 378 39.69 -19.19 -2.41
C ALA A 378 39.23 -19.15 -3.87
N GLU A 379 39.32 -20.26 -4.61
CA GLU A 379 38.92 -20.31 -6.03
C GLU A 379 37.40 -20.12 -6.20
N TYR A 380 36.60 -20.81 -5.38
CA TYR A 380 35.14 -20.68 -5.41
C TYR A 380 34.70 -19.30 -4.95
N ALA A 381 35.28 -18.79 -3.86
CA ALA A 381 34.98 -17.44 -3.35
C ALA A 381 35.32 -16.37 -4.39
N SER A 382 36.46 -16.48 -5.08
CA SER A 382 36.84 -15.55 -6.15
C SER A 382 35.83 -15.56 -7.30
N ALA A 383 35.47 -16.75 -7.81
CA ALA A 383 34.51 -16.87 -8.91
C ALA A 383 33.11 -16.36 -8.52
N LEU A 384 32.70 -16.60 -7.27
CA LEU A 384 31.44 -16.11 -6.72
C LEU A 384 31.46 -14.58 -6.55
N SER A 385 32.56 -14.01 -6.05
CA SER A 385 32.73 -12.57 -5.89
C SER A 385 32.64 -11.85 -7.24
N GLU A 386 33.38 -12.31 -8.25
CA GLU A 386 33.32 -11.75 -9.61
C GLU A 386 31.90 -11.74 -10.17
N TRP A 387 31.14 -12.82 -9.95
CA TRP A 387 29.76 -12.89 -10.40
C TRP A 387 28.84 -11.95 -9.63
N ILE A 388 28.99 -11.85 -8.30
CA ILE A 388 28.20 -10.92 -7.48
C ILE A 388 28.53 -9.47 -7.87
N GLU A 389 29.80 -9.12 -8.04
CA GLU A 389 30.23 -7.80 -8.50
C GLU A 389 29.63 -7.44 -9.86
N TYR A 390 29.57 -8.39 -10.80
CA TYR A 390 28.89 -8.20 -12.06
C TYR A 390 27.40 -7.87 -11.86
N LEU A 391 26.69 -8.63 -11.03
CA LEU A 391 25.27 -8.39 -10.74
C LEU A 391 25.06 -7.02 -10.08
N VAL A 392 25.86 -6.68 -9.06
CA VAL A 392 25.79 -5.38 -8.39
C VAL A 392 26.11 -4.24 -9.36
N GLY A 393 27.08 -4.42 -10.26
CA GLY A 393 27.37 -3.44 -11.31
C GLY A 393 26.24 -3.24 -12.31
N VAL A 394 25.45 -4.29 -12.61
CA VAL A 394 24.22 -4.15 -13.41
C VAL A 394 23.16 -3.36 -12.65
N LEU A 395 22.95 -3.67 -11.37
CA LEU A 395 22.01 -2.93 -10.52
C LEU A 395 22.41 -1.47 -10.38
N GLU A 396 23.70 -1.16 -10.23
CA GLU A 396 24.20 0.21 -10.13
C GLU A 396 23.93 1.00 -11.41
N LYS A 397 24.20 0.42 -12.58
CA LYS A 397 23.90 1.06 -13.87
C LYS A 397 22.40 1.31 -14.04
N TRP A 398 21.57 0.37 -13.60
CA TRP A 398 20.12 0.52 -13.59
C TRP A 398 19.69 1.66 -12.65
N ALA A 399 20.18 1.67 -11.41
CA ALA A 399 19.88 2.69 -10.41
C ALA A 399 20.28 4.10 -10.86
N ARG A 400 21.44 4.25 -11.52
CA ARG A 400 21.86 5.52 -12.12
C ARG A 400 20.99 5.95 -13.30
N HIS A 401 20.40 5.00 -14.02
CA HIS A 401 19.51 5.29 -15.15
C HIS A 401 18.11 5.70 -14.69
N THR A 402 17.54 5.00 -13.71
CA THR A 402 16.22 5.32 -13.16
C THR A 402 16.25 6.54 -12.25
N GLY A 403 17.32 6.72 -11.49
CA GLY A 403 17.42 7.75 -10.46
C GLY A 403 16.46 7.52 -9.30
N GLU A 404 15.86 6.33 -9.19
CA GLU A 404 14.95 6.01 -8.10
C GLU A 404 15.74 5.78 -6.80
N ASP A 405 15.33 6.50 -5.74
CA ASP A 405 15.97 6.44 -4.42
C ASP A 405 16.11 5.00 -3.90
N ALA A 406 15.10 4.15 -4.11
CA ALA A 406 15.11 2.75 -3.69
C ALA A 406 16.17 1.91 -4.43
N ASP A 407 16.36 2.15 -5.72
CA ASP A 407 17.39 1.46 -6.53
C ASP A 407 18.79 1.91 -6.13
N LEU A 408 18.97 3.22 -5.93
CA LEU A 408 20.24 3.81 -5.48
C LEU A 408 20.64 3.29 -4.10
N ALA A 409 19.70 3.28 -3.15
CA ALA A 409 19.90 2.72 -1.81
C ALA A 409 20.28 1.25 -1.87
N ALA A 410 19.53 0.44 -2.63
CA ALA A 410 19.80 -0.98 -2.79
C ALA A 410 21.20 -1.23 -3.38
N SER A 411 21.60 -0.46 -4.38
CA SER A 411 22.94 -0.54 -4.98
C SER A 411 24.03 -0.15 -3.98
N ALA A 412 23.87 0.98 -3.29
CA ALA A 412 24.88 1.50 -2.36
C ALA A 412 25.17 0.52 -1.21
N VAL A 413 24.12 -0.03 -0.59
CA VAL A 413 24.25 -1.02 0.49
C VAL A 413 24.99 -2.28 0.03
N ARG A 414 24.73 -2.75 -1.19
CA ARG A 414 25.39 -3.97 -1.73
C ARG A 414 26.86 -3.73 -2.08
N VAL A 415 27.19 -2.54 -2.59
CA VAL A 415 28.59 -2.15 -2.82
C VAL A 415 29.34 -2.11 -1.50
N ALA A 416 28.76 -1.52 -0.45
CA ALA A 416 29.37 -1.51 0.89
C ALA A 416 29.57 -2.93 1.45
N ALA A 417 28.55 -3.79 1.35
CA ALA A 417 28.59 -5.17 1.85
C ALA A 417 29.63 -6.07 1.16
N LEU A 418 30.02 -5.74 -0.08
CA LEU A 418 31.08 -6.44 -0.80
C LEU A 418 32.50 -6.07 -0.35
N GLY A 419 32.68 -4.96 0.36
CA GLY A 419 34.00 -4.55 0.87
C GLY A 419 34.63 -5.62 1.77
N THR A 420 35.84 -6.04 1.44
CA THR A 420 36.68 -6.90 2.30
C THR A 420 37.55 -6.04 3.22
N ALA A 421 38.20 -6.62 4.24
CA ALA A 421 39.11 -5.87 5.12
C ALA A 421 40.17 -5.05 4.36
N SER A 422 40.63 -5.51 3.18
CA SER A 422 41.60 -4.80 2.35
C SER A 422 41.00 -3.73 1.42
N THR A 423 39.69 -3.75 1.17
CA THR A 423 39.01 -2.88 0.19
C THR A 423 37.84 -2.09 0.78
N ILE A 424 37.60 -2.22 2.09
CA ILE A 424 36.41 -1.67 2.76
C ILE A 424 36.32 -0.16 2.60
N GLU A 425 37.44 0.56 2.72
CA GLU A 425 37.44 2.03 2.57
C GLU A 425 37.04 2.47 1.15
N ASP A 426 37.55 1.79 0.11
CA ASP A 426 37.18 2.07 -1.28
C ASP A 426 35.71 1.71 -1.56
N ALA A 427 35.24 0.57 -1.03
CA ALA A 427 33.86 0.13 -1.15
C ALA A 427 32.88 1.11 -0.47
N ILE A 428 33.22 1.58 0.73
CA ILE A 428 32.44 2.55 1.48
C ILE A 428 32.43 3.91 0.77
N ALA A 429 33.57 4.36 0.23
CA ALA A 429 33.64 5.60 -0.55
C ALA A 429 32.72 5.55 -1.78
N ARG A 430 32.78 4.45 -2.55
CA ARG A 430 31.91 4.22 -3.71
C ARG A 430 30.44 4.13 -3.31
N ALA A 431 30.12 3.42 -2.22
CA ALA A 431 28.76 3.31 -1.71
C ALA A 431 28.19 4.70 -1.31
N LYS A 432 29.00 5.53 -0.63
CA LYS A 432 28.63 6.89 -0.25
C LYS A 432 28.42 7.80 -1.47
N GLU A 433 29.20 7.64 -2.54
CA GLU A 433 29.01 8.37 -3.81
C GLU A 433 27.70 7.99 -4.51
N ILE A 434 27.25 6.73 -4.39
CA ILE A 434 25.95 6.31 -4.92
C ILE A 434 24.83 6.87 -4.04
N ALA A 435 24.94 6.74 -2.72
CA ALA A 435 23.94 7.19 -1.76
C ALA A 435 23.74 8.71 -1.75
N SER A 436 24.75 9.50 -2.11
CA SER A 436 24.63 10.97 -2.20
C SER A 436 23.71 11.46 -3.32
N LYS A 437 23.31 10.57 -4.24
CA LYS A 437 22.38 10.87 -5.34
C LYS A 437 20.91 10.64 -4.97
N ILE A 438 20.64 10.13 -3.76
CA ILE A 438 19.29 9.93 -3.22
C ILE A 438 18.67 11.30 -2.91
N VAL A 439 17.44 11.53 -3.37
CA VAL A 439 16.72 12.81 -3.23
C VAL A 439 16.13 12.98 -1.84
N ASP A 440 15.49 11.95 -1.30
CA ASP A 440 14.95 11.96 0.06
C ASP A 440 16.09 11.98 1.09
N GLN A 441 16.25 13.13 1.76
CA GLN A 441 17.33 13.35 2.72
C GLN A 441 17.24 12.46 3.96
N GLU A 442 16.03 12.12 4.41
CA GLU A 442 15.86 11.30 5.61
C GLU A 442 16.13 9.84 5.29
N PHE A 443 15.66 9.38 4.13
CA PHE A 443 16.01 8.06 3.62
C PHE A 443 17.51 7.93 3.33
N ALA A 444 18.14 8.94 2.73
CA ALA A 444 19.58 8.98 2.50
C ALA A 444 20.37 8.83 3.81
N LYS A 445 19.98 9.51 4.89
CA LYS A 445 20.62 9.35 6.22
C LYS A 445 20.55 7.92 6.73
N GLN A 446 19.40 7.25 6.59
CA GLN A 446 19.25 5.84 6.99
C GLN A 446 20.17 4.92 6.18
N VAL A 447 20.30 5.18 4.88
CA VAL A 447 21.22 4.45 4.00
C VAL A 447 22.67 4.70 4.40
N PHE A 448 23.07 5.95 4.67
CA PHE A 448 24.42 6.28 5.15
C PHE A 448 24.74 5.59 6.48
N ALA A 449 23.80 5.56 7.42
CA ALA A 449 23.96 4.84 8.69
C ALA A 449 24.14 3.33 8.45
N THR A 450 23.39 2.75 7.53
CA THR A 450 23.51 1.33 7.15
C THR A 450 24.86 1.03 6.50
N ILE A 451 25.34 1.90 5.60
CA ILE A 451 26.68 1.79 4.99
C ILE A 451 27.75 1.85 6.07
N GLN A 452 27.62 2.74 7.05
CA GLN A 452 28.60 2.91 8.12
C GLN A 452 28.71 1.66 9.00
N LYS A 453 27.60 0.95 9.26
CA LYS A 453 27.62 -0.34 10.00
C LYS A 453 28.54 -1.38 9.37
N PHE A 454 28.68 -1.43 8.03
CA PHE A 454 29.61 -2.36 7.38
C PHE A 454 31.07 -2.01 7.62
N ARG A 455 31.40 -0.71 7.74
CA ARG A 455 32.74 -0.26 8.11
C ARG A 455 33.03 -0.60 9.57
N ASP A 456 32.09 -0.28 10.45
CA ASP A 456 32.25 -0.52 11.88
C ASP A 456 32.39 -2.03 12.17
N ALA A 457 31.64 -2.87 11.46
CA ALA A 457 31.73 -4.33 11.52
C ALA A 457 33.06 -4.90 10.98
N ALA A 458 33.75 -4.18 10.08
CA ALA A 458 35.06 -4.59 9.57
C ALA A 458 36.19 -4.28 10.55
N ASP A 459 36.04 -3.22 11.35
CA ASP A 459 36.98 -2.83 12.42
C ASP A 459 36.77 -3.64 13.71
N SER A 460 35.53 -4.05 14.00
CA SER A 460 35.24 -4.91 15.15
C SER A 460 35.61 -6.36 14.84
N SER A 461 36.81 -6.79 15.27
CA SER A 461 37.11 -8.21 15.44
C SER A 461 36.38 -8.85 16.64
N GLU A 462 35.34 -8.20 17.16
CA GLU A 462 34.52 -8.72 18.24
C GLU A 462 33.31 -9.44 17.65
N ASP A 463 33.25 -10.74 17.91
CA ASP A 463 32.07 -11.59 17.74
C ASP A 463 30.81 -10.77 18.09
N MET A 464 29.96 -10.49 17.10
CA MET A 464 28.54 -10.22 17.36
C MET A 464 27.97 -11.47 18.01
N THR A 465 28.12 -11.59 19.33
CA THR A 465 27.55 -12.69 20.09
C THR A 465 26.05 -12.49 20.10
N PRO A 466 25.27 -13.37 19.45
CA PRO A 466 23.83 -13.21 19.42
C PRO A 466 23.27 -13.19 20.84
N ASP A 467 22.14 -12.52 21.02
CA ASP A 467 21.37 -12.62 22.26
C ASP A 467 21.01 -14.11 22.49
N PRO A 468 21.08 -14.64 23.73
CA PRO A 468 20.54 -15.96 24.08
C PRO A 468 19.23 -16.35 23.39
N GLU A 469 18.30 -15.43 23.20
CA GLU A 469 17.04 -15.69 22.48
C GLU A 469 17.26 -15.94 20.98
N GLU A 470 18.15 -15.21 20.32
CA GLU A 470 18.52 -15.43 18.92
C GLU A 470 19.29 -16.76 18.75
N GLU A 471 20.15 -17.12 19.70
CA GLU A 471 20.83 -18.43 19.70
C GLU A 471 19.84 -19.59 19.90
N LEU A 472 18.87 -19.41 20.79
CA LEU A 472 17.78 -20.36 21.02
C LEU A 472 16.96 -20.61 19.78
N GLU A 473 16.56 -19.54 19.08
CA GLU A 473 15.81 -19.63 17.84
C GLU A 473 16.62 -20.33 16.74
N PHE A 474 17.92 -20.01 16.63
CA PHE A 474 18.83 -20.72 15.73
C PHE A 474 18.85 -22.24 15.97
N PHE A 475 18.94 -22.69 17.22
CA PHE A 475 18.92 -24.13 17.53
C PHE A 475 17.55 -24.76 17.28
N ARG A 476 16.45 -24.02 17.50
CA ARG A 476 15.08 -24.47 17.20
C ARG A 476 14.88 -24.65 15.70
N GLU A 477 15.17 -23.64 14.89
CA GLU A 477 15.06 -23.69 13.43
C GLU A 477 15.91 -24.82 12.86
N ARG A 478 17.13 -25.00 13.40
CA ARG A 478 18.01 -26.10 13.02
C ARG A 478 17.39 -27.46 13.33
N ALA A 479 16.81 -27.66 14.51
CA ALA A 479 16.16 -28.92 14.85
C ALA A 479 14.98 -29.22 13.90
N VAL A 480 14.14 -28.23 13.62
CA VAL A 480 13.02 -28.35 12.67
C VAL A 480 13.52 -28.70 11.27
N SER A 481 14.60 -28.06 10.80
CA SER A 481 15.21 -28.33 9.49
C SER A 481 15.70 -29.76 9.32
N MET A 482 16.08 -30.42 10.43
CA MET A 482 16.52 -31.82 10.47
C MET A 482 15.34 -32.80 10.64
N GLY A 483 14.11 -32.30 10.70
CA GLY A 483 12.89 -33.09 10.82
C GLY A 483 12.45 -33.39 12.25
N PHE A 484 13.04 -32.75 13.26
CA PHE A 484 12.58 -32.87 14.65
C PHE A 484 11.31 -32.03 14.87
N GLN A 485 10.30 -32.64 15.50
CA GLN A 485 9.06 -31.97 15.87
C GLN A 485 9.15 -31.50 17.32
N VAL A 486 9.89 -30.41 17.54
CA VAL A 486 10.27 -29.90 18.87
C VAL A 486 9.07 -29.68 19.80
N ASP A 487 7.91 -29.32 19.23
CA ASP A 487 6.68 -29.06 19.99
C ASP A 487 5.72 -30.27 20.07
N ASN A 488 6.10 -31.44 19.53
CA ASN A 488 5.31 -32.67 19.60
C ASN A 488 5.80 -33.60 20.74
N PRO A 489 5.00 -33.84 21.79
CA PRO A 489 5.43 -34.62 22.96
C PRO A 489 5.52 -36.14 22.74
N GLN A 490 5.16 -36.67 21.57
CA GLN A 490 5.15 -38.13 21.31
C GLN A 490 6.45 -38.69 20.72
N ASP A 491 7.38 -37.85 20.25
CA ASP A 491 8.67 -38.31 19.72
C ASP A 491 9.79 -38.18 20.76
N ASP A 492 10.39 -39.33 21.12
CA ASP A 492 11.46 -39.40 22.12
C ASP A 492 12.70 -38.60 21.70
N LEU A 493 13.02 -38.53 20.40
CA LEU A 493 14.18 -37.77 19.92
C LEU A 493 13.91 -36.26 19.98
N SER A 494 12.72 -35.83 19.56
CA SER A 494 12.29 -34.43 19.68
C SER A 494 12.19 -33.97 21.14
N ARG A 495 11.81 -34.85 22.07
CA ARG A 495 11.80 -34.55 23.52
C ARG A 495 13.20 -34.21 24.05
N VAL A 496 14.24 -34.92 23.61
CA VAL A 496 15.63 -34.63 24.01
C VAL A 496 16.05 -33.23 23.56
N ILE A 497 15.69 -32.84 22.34
CA ILE A 497 15.98 -31.50 21.82
C ILE A 497 15.17 -30.42 22.56
N ALA A 498 13.89 -30.66 22.83
CA ALA A 498 13.03 -29.73 23.57
C ALA A 498 13.57 -29.44 24.98
N ILE A 499 14.05 -30.48 25.68
CA ILE A 499 14.74 -30.32 26.98
C ILE A 499 16.02 -29.50 26.81
N GLY A 500 16.80 -29.77 25.76
CA GLY A 500 18.01 -29.01 25.48
C GLY A 500 17.78 -27.54 25.20
N LEU A 501 16.72 -27.21 24.45
CA LEU A 501 16.37 -25.82 24.13
C LEU A 501 15.93 -25.10 25.41
N ARG A 502 15.03 -25.69 26.20
CA ARG A 502 14.63 -25.13 27.48
C ARG A 502 15.81 -24.88 28.41
N ASP A 503 16.82 -25.76 28.38
CA ASP A 503 17.92 -25.77 29.34
C ASP A 503 19.14 -25.02 28.84
N PHE A 504 19.10 -24.55 27.58
CA PHE A 504 20.14 -23.72 26.98
C PHE A 504 20.39 -22.45 27.80
N ASN A 505 19.33 -21.80 28.29
CA ASN A 505 19.42 -20.71 29.26
C ASN A 505 19.16 -21.25 30.70
N PRO A 506 20.21 -21.47 31.51
CA PRO A 506 20.10 -22.00 32.87
C PRO A 506 19.81 -20.93 33.94
N GLU A 507 19.45 -19.69 33.58
CA GLU A 507 19.26 -18.60 34.55
C GLU A 507 18.35 -18.97 35.72
N ARG A 508 17.24 -19.67 35.43
CA ARG A 508 16.27 -20.12 36.43
C ARG A 508 16.85 -20.98 37.55
N VAL A 509 18.01 -21.60 37.31
CA VAL A 509 18.78 -22.38 38.31
C VAL A 509 19.93 -21.55 38.86
N MET A 510 20.71 -20.88 38.00
CA MET A 510 21.94 -20.20 38.40
C MET A 510 21.71 -18.89 39.17
N ARG A 511 20.49 -18.32 39.12
CA ARG A 511 20.11 -17.15 39.93
C ARG A 511 20.03 -17.47 41.42
N ASP A 512 19.65 -18.69 41.80
CA ASP A 512 19.41 -19.08 43.20
C ASP A 512 20.67 -19.03 44.07
N CYS A 513 21.86 -19.17 43.47
CA CYS A 513 23.13 -18.96 44.15
C CYS A 513 24.28 -18.66 43.16
N ARG A 514 25.08 -17.63 43.43
CA ARG A 514 26.24 -17.22 42.61
C ARG A 514 27.31 -18.29 42.48
N HIS A 515 27.36 -19.23 43.43
CA HIS A 515 28.33 -20.32 43.44
C HIS A 515 27.92 -21.52 42.56
N LEU A 516 26.73 -21.48 41.94
CA LEU A 516 26.29 -22.54 41.03
C LEU A 516 26.85 -22.34 39.62
N MET A 517 27.27 -23.44 39.03
CA MET A 517 27.60 -23.58 37.61
C MET A 517 26.85 -24.78 37.02
N VAL A 518 26.34 -24.61 35.80
CA VAL A 518 25.76 -25.69 35.01
C VAL A 518 26.75 -26.10 33.94
N LEU A 519 27.11 -27.38 33.92
CA LEU A 519 28.10 -27.94 33.00
C LEU A 519 27.42 -28.98 32.10
N PRO A 520 27.26 -28.72 30.79
CA PRO A 520 26.80 -29.73 29.85
C PRO A 520 27.88 -30.81 29.68
N SER A 521 27.43 -32.05 29.51
CA SER A 521 28.30 -33.19 29.25
C SER A 521 28.94 -33.08 27.87
N GLN A 522 30.19 -33.49 27.76
CA GLN A 522 30.86 -33.63 26.47
C GLN A 522 30.42 -34.91 25.72
N SER A 523 29.83 -35.87 26.45
CA SER A 523 29.26 -37.10 25.87
C SER A 523 27.83 -36.86 25.41
N LEU A 524 27.69 -36.28 24.22
CA LEU A 524 26.40 -35.97 23.62
C LEU A 524 25.80 -37.18 22.89
N GLY A 525 24.48 -37.36 23.00
CA GLY A 525 23.71 -38.29 22.17
C GLY A 525 23.61 -37.82 20.72
N ILE A 526 23.28 -38.72 19.80
CA ILE A 526 23.21 -38.42 18.35
C ILE A 526 22.30 -37.20 18.04
N PRO A 527 21.09 -37.05 18.61
CA PRO A 527 20.24 -35.89 18.34
C PRO A 527 20.87 -34.56 18.78
N ALA A 528 21.44 -34.52 20.00
CA ALA A 528 22.11 -33.35 20.53
C ALA A 528 23.33 -32.94 19.67
N LYS A 529 24.07 -33.92 19.14
CA LYS A 529 25.19 -33.71 18.20
C LYS A 529 24.73 -33.18 16.85
N MET A 530 23.65 -33.76 16.30
CA MET A 530 23.07 -33.34 15.02
C MET A 530 22.62 -31.87 15.06
N VAL A 531 21.93 -31.46 16.12
CA VAL A 531 21.49 -30.07 16.33
C VAL A 531 22.61 -29.17 16.85
N GLY A 532 23.70 -29.74 17.36
CA GLY A 532 24.81 -28.96 17.92
C GLY A 532 24.47 -28.29 19.26
N LEU A 533 23.40 -28.74 19.90
CA LEU A 533 22.88 -28.20 21.15
C LEU A 533 23.42 -29.01 22.32
N GLN A 534 24.49 -28.54 22.94
CA GLN A 534 25.16 -29.28 24.02
C GLN A 534 24.26 -29.53 25.24
N PHE A 535 23.34 -28.60 25.53
CA PHE A 535 22.39 -28.70 26.64
C PHE A 535 21.30 -29.75 26.45
N ALA A 536 21.16 -30.32 25.24
CA ALA A 536 20.34 -31.49 24.97
C ALA A 536 20.99 -32.81 25.45
N GLY A 537 22.27 -32.77 25.84
CA GLY A 537 22.92 -33.87 26.55
C GLY A 537 22.64 -33.88 28.05
N MET A 538 23.25 -34.83 28.76
CA MET A 538 23.31 -34.77 30.22
C MET A 538 24.00 -33.47 30.66
N LYS A 539 23.63 -32.96 31.83
CA LYS A 539 24.23 -31.78 32.44
C LYS A 539 24.40 -31.97 33.93
N THR A 540 25.31 -31.20 34.49
CA THR A 540 25.72 -31.28 35.89
C THR A 540 25.56 -29.91 36.52
N ILE A 541 24.78 -29.83 37.60
CA ILE A 541 24.78 -28.66 38.48
C ILE A 541 25.89 -28.87 39.49
N ARG A 542 26.81 -27.89 39.62
CA ARG A 542 27.91 -27.94 40.58
C ARG A 542 27.96 -26.68 41.42
N CYS A 543 28.14 -26.83 42.73
CA CYS A 543 28.52 -25.71 43.60
C CYS A 543 30.05 -25.57 43.57
N MET A 544 30.55 -24.45 43.05
CA MET A 544 31.99 -24.19 42.96
C MET A 544 32.65 -23.94 44.32
N LEU A 545 31.88 -23.54 45.33
CA LEU A 545 32.40 -23.30 46.69
C LEU A 545 32.60 -24.60 47.49
N HIS A 546 31.61 -25.50 47.47
CA HIS A 546 31.62 -26.73 48.28
C HIS A 546 31.91 -28.01 47.49
N GLY A 547 31.95 -27.93 46.15
CA GLY A 547 32.26 -29.06 45.28
C GLY A 547 31.12 -30.08 45.08
N TYR A 548 29.93 -29.84 45.64
CA TYR A 548 28.75 -30.70 45.42
C TYR A 548 28.35 -30.69 43.95
N ALA A 549 27.98 -31.86 43.41
CA ALA A 549 27.57 -32.03 42.03
C ALA A 549 26.42 -33.02 41.89
N THR A 550 25.47 -32.73 41.01
CA THR A 550 24.41 -33.67 40.61
C THR A 550 24.20 -33.57 39.11
N SER A 551 24.11 -34.72 38.45
CA SER A 551 23.97 -34.82 36.99
C SER A 551 22.63 -35.45 36.60
N GLY A 552 22.12 -35.07 35.44
CA GLY A 552 20.88 -35.61 34.89
C GLY A 552 20.55 -35.05 33.51
N TRP A 553 19.33 -35.28 33.03
CA TRP A 553 18.91 -34.89 31.68
C TRP A 553 18.11 -33.57 31.63
N SER A 554 17.39 -33.21 32.69
CA SER A 554 16.60 -31.98 32.80
C SER A 554 17.06 -31.15 33.99
N LEU A 555 17.29 -29.85 33.80
CA LEU A 555 17.70 -28.95 34.89
C LEU A 555 16.65 -28.87 35.99
N ASP A 556 15.37 -28.93 35.63
CA ASP A 556 14.28 -28.84 36.59
C ASP A 556 14.28 -30.07 37.51
N GLU A 557 14.52 -31.25 36.95
CA GLU A 557 14.64 -32.51 37.71
C GLU A 557 15.91 -32.57 38.56
N ILE A 558 17.05 -32.11 38.02
CA ILE A 558 18.32 -32.10 38.76
C ILE A 558 18.24 -31.12 39.93
N TYR A 559 17.71 -29.91 39.69
CA TYR A 559 17.70 -28.84 40.68
C TYR A 559 16.60 -29.00 41.72
N GLY A 560 15.36 -29.21 41.28
CA GLY A 560 14.18 -29.28 42.15
C GLY A 560 13.81 -30.69 42.63
N GLY A 561 14.26 -31.73 41.92
CA GLY A 561 13.87 -33.12 42.20
C GLY A 561 12.41 -33.43 41.87
N SER A 562 12.00 -34.68 42.05
CA SER A 562 10.64 -35.15 41.71
C SER A 562 9.60 -34.80 42.80
N GLU A 563 10.03 -34.68 44.07
CA GLU A 563 9.21 -34.32 45.23
C GLU A 563 10.03 -33.51 46.27
N PRO A 564 9.58 -32.36 46.78
CA PRO A 564 10.34 -31.61 47.80
C PRO A 564 10.39 -32.35 49.16
N PRO A 565 11.54 -32.37 49.89
CA PRO A 565 12.83 -31.80 49.55
C PRO A 565 13.73 -32.85 48.86
N SER A 566 13.78 -32.84 47.53
CA SER A 566 14.72 -33.64 46.74
C SER A 566 15.48 -32.76 45.73
N GLY A 567 16.34 -33.38 44.92
CA GLY A 567 17.20 -32.66 43.98
C GLY A 567 18.33 -31.88 44.65
N PHE A 568 19.15 -31.22 43.83
CA PHE A 568 20.33 -30.47 44.27
C PHE A 568 19.96 -29.38 45.29
N LYS A 569 18.83 -28.67 45.07
CA LYS A 569 18.38 -27.58 45.92
C LYS A 569 18.04 -28.07 47.33
N GLY A 570 17.21 -29.10 47.45
CA GLY A 570 16.81 -29.66 48.73
C GLY A 570 17.96 -30.35 49.48
N GLN A 571 18.87 -31.01 48.75
CA GLN A 571 20.00 -31.74 49.35
C GLN A 571 21.15 -30.83 49.78
N HIS A 572 21.39 -29.72 49.07
CA HIS A 572 22.62 -28.95 49.21
C HIS A 572 22.45 -27.43 49.34
N CYS A 573 21.31 -26.84 48.92
CA CYS A 573 21.16 -25.38 48.91
C CYS A 573 20.23 -24.84 50.00
N ASP A 574 19.12 -25.51 50.32
CA ASP A 574 18.10 -24.94 51.22
C ASP A 574 18.59 -24.80 52.67
N SER A 575 19.52 -25.64 53.11
CA SER A 575 20.18 -25.56 54.42
C SER A 575 21.59 -24.97 54.37
N CYS A 576 22.02 -24.40 53.23
CA CYS A 576 23.39 -23.90 53.06
C CYS A 576 23.54 -22.47 53.63
N PRO A 577 24.47 -22.24 54.58
CA PRO A 577 24.71 -20.91 55.15
C PRO A 577 25.38 -19.94 54.17
N ASP A 578 26.11 -20.46 53.18
CA ASP A 578 26.88 -19.67 52.19
C ASP A 578 26.08 -19.42 50.89
N ARG A 579 24.77 -19.69 50.91
CA ARG A 579 23.90 -19.45 49.76
C ARG A 579 23.69 -17.95 49.56
N GLU A 580 24.16 -17.44 48.43
CA GLU A 580 24.01 -16.04 48.06
C GLU A 580 23.48 -15.94 46.62
N ALA A 581 22.25 -15.42 46.46
CA ALA A 581 21.62 -15.25 45.15
C ALA A 581 22.40 -14.27 44.26
N ARG A 582 22.34 -14.47 42.94
CA ARG A 582 22.91 -13.50 41.98
C ARG A 582 22.08 -12.22 41.96
N ASP A 583 22.71 -11.12 41.55
CA ASP A 583 22.03 -9.83 41.36
C ASP A 583 20.85 -9.96 40.38
N GLN A 584 19.79 -9.19 40.59
CA GLN A 584 18.61 -9.21 39.70
C GLN A 584 18.96 -8.78 38.27
N SER A 585 19.92 -7.87 38.11
CA SER A 585 20.42 -7.38 36.82
C SER A 585 21.35 -8.35 36.09
N TRP A 586 21.79 -9.44 36.74
CA TRP A 586 22.62 -10.45 36.08
C TRP A 586 21.78 -11.21 35.05
N CYS A 587 22.33 -11.43 33.85
CA CYS A 587 21.78 -12.32 32.84
C CYS A 587 22.84 -13.32 32.38
N TRP A 588 22.39 -14.49 31.96
CA TRP A 588 23.25 -15.50 31.35
C TRP A 588 23.37 -15.20 29.86
N THR A 589 24.59 -15.23 29.34
CA THR A 589 24.86 -15.20 27.91
C THR A 589 25.89 -16.24 27.52
N SER A 590 25.89 -16.68 26.27
CA SER A 590 26.92 -17.60 25.75
C SER A 590 28.33 -16.99 25.81
N SER A 591 28.46 -15.67 25.69
CA SER A 591 29.72 -14.95 25.90
C SER A 591 30.18 -15.03 27.36
N TRP A 592 29.31 -14.65 28.30
CA TRP A 592 29.58 -14.75 29.74
C TRP A 592 29.96 -16.18 30.14
N TYR A 593 29.20 -17.17 29.65
CA TYR A 593 29.45 -18.57 29.96
C TYR A 593 30.81 -19.04 29.45
N ARG A 594 31.21 -18.66 28.22
CA ARG A 594 32.54 -19.00 27.68
C ARG A 594 33.67 -18.38 28.50
N ASP A 595 33.54 -17.12 28.89
CA ASP A 595 34.56 -16.42 29.67
C ASP A 595 34.65 -16.95 31.11
N GLU A 596 33.51 -17.26 31.72
CA GLU A 596 33.46 -17.89 33.04
C GLU A 596 34.04 -19.32 33.01
N MET A 597 33.78 -20.08 31.95
CA MET A 597 34.36 -21.41 31.77
C MET A 597 35.89 -21.37 31.56
N LYS A 598 36.42 -20.37 30.86
CA LYS A 598 37.88 -20.13 30.78
C LYS A 598 38.47 -19.78 32.14
N ARG A 599 37.78 -18.94 32.92
CA ARG A 599 38.21 -18.57 34.29
C ARG A 599 38.27 -19.80 35.21
N LEU A 600 37.30 -20.70 35.09
CA LEU A 600 37.17 -21.89 35.90
C LEU A 600 37.95 -23.09 35.35
N GLU A 601 38.56 -22.99 34.16
CA GLU A 601 39.29 -24.08 33.52
C GLU A 601 40.37 -24.73 34.40
N PRO A 602 41.18 -23.98 35.19
CA PRO A 602 42.16 -24.57 36.10
C PRO A 602 41.53 -25.38 37.24
N GLU A 603 40.38 -24.94 37.77
CA GLU A 603 39.65 -25.62 38.86
C GLU A 603 38.89 -26.86 38.34
N LEU A 604 38.54 -26.88 37.06
CA LEU A 604 37.88 -27.99 36.39
C LEU A 604 38.89 -29.03 35.82
N ALA A 605 40.17 -28.66 35.67
CA ALA A 605 41.22 -29.53 35.13
C ALA A 605 41.53 -30.74 36.04
N ASP A 606 41.43 -30.59 37.37
CA ASP A 606 41.58 -31.69 38.34
C ASP A 606 40.48 -32.76 38.20
N ILE A 607 39.38 -32.45 37.50
CA ILE A 607 38.17 -33.28 37.39
C ILE A 607 38.06 -33.97 36.02
N LYS A 608 38.81 -33.52 34.99
CA LYS A 608 38.91 -34.20 33.67
C LYS A 608 39.52 -35.61 33.75
N SER A 609 39.97 -36.07 34.92
CA SER A 609 40.41 -37.44 35.18
C SER A 609 39.30 -38.40 35.63
N LEU A 610 38.08 -37.91 35.87
CA LEU A 610 36.94 -38.65 36.43
C LEU A 610 35.64 -38.59 35.60
N LEU A 611 35.66 -37.91 34.45
CA LEU A 611 34.64 -37.94 33.38
C LEU A 611 35.31 -38.37 32.08
#